data_AF-A0A1H4ZF34-F1
#
_entry.id   AF-A0A1H4ZF34-F1
#
_cell.length_a   1.000
_cell.length_b   1.000
_cell.length_c   1.000
_cell.angle_alpha   90.00
_cell.angle_beta   90.00
_cell.angle_gamma   90.00
#
_symmetry.space_group_name_H-M   'P 1'
#
loop_
_entity.id
_entity.type
_entity.pdbx_description
1 polymer ?
#
loop_
_entity_poly.entity_id
_entity_poly.type
_entity_poly.pdbx_seq_one_letter_code
_entity_poly.pdbx_strand_id
1 'polypeptide(L)'
;MKIHNVAQGSAEWHALRAQHFTASEAPAMKGASKYQTRTDLLTLKKTGITPDVTPSQQYIFDKGHATEASARPLVEAMIGEELYPVVGTLGNLLASMDGATMLGETLFEHKLWNESLVAQVKAENLAPHYYWQLEQQLLVSGAERVIFVCSDGTAENFVSMEYRPVAGRAEQLIEGWKQFEADLGVHVVADAPSIVVGKAPDELPALRIELTGMVTASNLKLFEQSALAVIDSVKTTLQTDQDFADAKKAVKWCGDVEEAVAAAKKQALSQTATIDELFSSLDRVSAHARETRLKVDKLVKAQELLVKTNIKQKAEQALIDHIAAINKTLGKVVLPNVAADFAGAMKNKRTIASLQDAVDTELARAKIDASQAADCIRLNLTSLAELATDHAFLFNDIQQLVTKANDDLVTLIKFRISEHEKAEEEKAEATRKQIREEELQRIADDEKAKLAVAPVVETAPVVTPAPVRAAPTMHQAASKPVTAPAVNMQAEVFDLEVLVKAVACGQAPLSILSVNWEALDALVANQGSKFSMAGVRLVKVAA
;
A
#
# COMPACT_ATOMS: atom_id res chain seq x y z
N MET A 1 -17.36 -20.09 12.59
CA MET A 1 -16.99 -20.84 11.37
C MET A 1 -18.06 -21.85 10.94
N LYS A 2 -18.26 -22.08 9.64
CA LYS A 2 -18.77 -23.35 9.07
C LYS A 2 -17.58 -24.13 8.51
N ILE A 3 -17.34 -25.35 8.96
CA ILE A 3 -16.28 -26.22 8.44
C ILE A 3 -16.78 -26.97 7.19
N HIS A 4 -15.89 -27.21 6.22
CA HIS A 4 -16.16 -27.98 5.01
C HIS A 4 -15.23 -29.18 4.93
N ASN A 5 -15.79 -30.37 4.69
CA ASN A 5 -15.01 -31.60 4.52
C ASN A 5 -14.49 -31.70 3.07
N VAL A 6 -13.49 -30.88 2.73
CA VAL A 6 -12.77 -30.88 1.45
C VAL A 6 -11.27 -30.91 1.71
N ALA A 7 -10.53 -31.76 0.99
CA ALA A 7 -9.07 -31.81 1.08
C ALA A 7 -8.46 -30.57 0.42
N GLN A 8 -7.47 -29.95 1.06
CA GLN A 8 -6.79 -28.81 0.45
C GLN A 8 -6.04 -29.25 -0.83
N GLY A 9 -6.08 -28.42 -1.87
CA GLY A 9 -5.62 -28.78 -3.21
C GLY A 9 -6.57 -29.68 -4.03
N SER A 10 -7.72 -30.12 -3.50
CA SER A 10 -8.70 -30.90 -4.27
C SER A 10 -9.52 -30.02 -5.24
N ALA A 11 -10.13 -30.64 -6.26
CA ALA A 11 -10.99 -29.94 -7.21
C ALA A 11 -12.20 -29.28 -6.53
N GLU A 12 -12.76 -29.95 -5.50
CA GLU A 12 -13.85 -29.45 -4.66
C GLU A 12 -13.42 -28.24 -3.83
N TRP A 13 -12.19 -28.24 -3.30
CA TRP A 13 -11.60 -27.09 -2.60
C TRP A 13 -11.36 -25.90 -3.53
N HIS A 14 -10.83 -26.15 -4.74
CA HIS A 14 -10.71 -25.10 -5.77
C HIS A 14 -12.07 -24.53 -6.18
N ALA A 15 -13.08 -25.38 -6.39
CA ALA A 15 -14.44 -24.94 -6.72
C ALA A 15 -15.10 -24.13 -5.58
N LEU A 16 -14.90 -24.53 -4.32
CA LEU A 16 -15.36 -23.78 -3.15
C LEU A 16 -14.68 -22.41 -3.06
N ARG A 17 -13.36 -22.35 -3.29
CA ARG A 17 -12.57 -21.10 -3.29
C ARG A 17 -12.94 -20.14 -4.41
N ALA A 18 -13.36 -20.64 -5.57
CA ALA A 18 -13.85 -19.80 -6.67
C ALA A 18 -15.11 -18.99 -6.29
N GLN A 19 -15.93 -19.51 -5.37
CA GLN A 19 -17.22 -18.93 -4.95
C GLN A 19 -17.12 -17.97 -3.75
N HIS A 20 -15.94 -17.82 -3.13
CA HIS A 20 -15.75 -17.05 -1.90
C HIS A 20 -14.57 -16.06 -2.01
N PHE A 21 -14.47 -15.14 -1.06
CA PHE A 21 -13.28 -14.31 -0.84
C PHE A 21 -12.34 -15.02 0.14
N THR A 22 -11.15 -15.44 -0.29
CA THR A 22 -10.27 -16.31 0.51
C THR A 22 -9.21 -15.53 1.30
N ALA A 23 -8.80 -16.04 2.46
CA ALA A 23 -7.79 -15.39 3.32
C ALA A 23 -6.47 -15.11 2.59
N SER A 24 -6.03 -16.04 1.73
CA SER A 24 -4.86 -15.89 0.85
C SER A 24 -4.97 -14.73 -0.16
N GLU A 25 -6.19 -14.29 -0.49
CA GLU A 25 -6.46 -13.18 -1.43
C GLU A 25 -6.61 -11.83 -0.70
N ALA A 26 -6.84 -11.82 0.63
CA ALA A 26 -7.00 -10.59 1.41
C ALA A 26 -5.81 -9.62 1.29
N PRO A 27 -4.53 -10.07 1.26
CA PRO A 27 -3.40 -9.19 0.95
C PRO A 27 -3.49 -8.53 -0.43
N ALA A 28 -4.01 -9.21 -1.45
CA ALA A 28 -4.16 -8.63 -2.80
C ALA A 28 -5.36 -7.67 -2.86
N MET A 29 -6.48 -8.00 -2.20
CA MET A 29 -7.63 -7.12 -2.03
C MET A 29 -7.24 -5.78 -1.35
N LYS A 30 -6.35 -5.83 -0.33
CA LYS A 30 -5.81 -4.66 0.37
C LYS A 30 -4.59 -4.01 -0.34
N GLY A 31 -4.21 -4.46 -1.54
CA GLY A 31 -3.08 -3.92 -2.30
C GLY A 31 -1.70 -4.16 -1.69
N ALA A 32 -1.58 -5.09 -0.74
CA ALA A 32 -0.40 -5.42 0.04
C ALA A 32 0.33 -6.70 -0.42
N SER A 33 -0.20 -7.43 -1.39
CA SER A 33 0.39 -8.67 -1.89
C SER A 33 1.68 -8.43 -2.68
N LYS A 34 2.67 -9.32 -2.49
CA LYS A 34 3.91 -9.35 -3.28
C LYS A 34 3.76 -10.05 -4.64
N TYR A 35 2.65 -10.74 -4.89
CA TYR A 35 2.52 -11.72 -5.98
C TYR A 35 1.35 -11.48 -6.95
N GLN A 36 0.38 -10.64 -6.57
CA GLN A 36 -0.83 -10.37 -7.35
C GLN A 36 -1.32 -8.96 -7.03
N THR A 37 -1.60 -8.13 -8.03
CA THR A 37 -2.13 -6.78 -7.80
C THR A 37 -3.62 -6.81 -7.45
N ARG A 38 -4.18 -5.68 -7.02
CA ARG A 38 -5.62 -5.59 -6.72
C ARG A 38 -6.44 -5.72 -8.00
N THR A 39 -5.97 -5.11 -9.09
CA THR A 39 -6.58 -5.21 -10.43
C THR A 39 -6.49 -6.62 -11.02
N ASP A 40 -5.41 -7.38 -10.76
CA ASP A 40 -5.32 -8.79 -11.16
C ASP A 40 -6.38 -9.65 -10.45
N LEU A 41 -6.57 -9.45 -9.14
CA LEU A 41 -7.57 -10.18 -8.37
C LEU A 41 -9.01 -9.82 -8.82
N LEU A 42 -9.29 -8.55 -9.08
CA LEU A 42 -10.57 -8.11 -9.66
C LEU A 42 -10.82 -8.80 -11.01
N THR A 43 -9.79 -8.88 -11.86
CA THR A 43 -9.89 -9.50 -13.19
C THR A 43 -10.11 -11.02 -13.11
N LEU A 44 -9.40 -11.71 -12.20
CA LEU A 44 -9.59 -13.13 -11.93
C LEU A 44 -11.01 -13.43 -11.43
N LYS A 45 -11.50 -12.69 -10.42
CA LYS A 45 -12.87 -12.87 -9.89
C LYS A 45 -13.96 -12.48 -10.89
N LYS A 46 -13.71 -11.52 -11.80
CA LYS A 46 -14.67 -11.09 -12.83
C LYS A 46 -14.80 -12.08 -14.00
N THR A 47 -13.70 -12.74 -14.36
CA THR A 47 -13.65 -13.67 -15.51
C THR A 47 -13.84 -15.13 -15.12
N GLY A 48 -13.50 -15.51 -13.89
CA GLY A 48 -13.38 -16.90 -13.48
C GLY A 48 -12.15 -17.63 -14.06
N ILE A 49 -11.28 -16.92 -14.80
CA ILE A 49 -10.11 -17.51 -15.47
C ILE A 49 -8.91 -17.44 -14.53
N THR A 50 -8.53 -18.58 -13.97
CA THR A 50 -7.25 -18.75 -13.26
C THR A 50 -6.11 -18.95 -14.25
N PRO A 51 -4.97 -18.23 -14.12
CA PRO A 51 -3.77 -18.49 -14.92
C PRO A 51 -3.23 -19.91 -14.72
N ASP A 52 -2.66 -20.50 -15.77
CA ASP A 52 -2.00 -21.81 -15.70
C ASP A 52 -0.83 -21.78 -14.70
N VAL A 53 -0.73 -22.80 -13.86
CA VAL A 53 0.39 -22.97 -12.92
C VAL A 53 1.61 -23.45 -13.71
N THR A 54 2.65 -22.61 -13.79
CA THR A 54 3.91 -23.02 -14.43
C THR A 54 4.62 -24.12 -13.62
N PRO A 55 5.45 -24.98 -14.24
CA PRO A 55 6.20 -26.02 -13.50
C PRO A 55 7.04 -25.46 -12.34
N SER A 56 7.58 -24.25 -12.49
CA SER A 56 8.33 -23.56 -11.43
C SER A 56 7.45 -23.13 -10.25
N GLN A 57 6.19 -22.73 -10.49
CA GLN A 57 5.23 -22.44 -9.42
C GLN A 57 4.77 -23.72 -8.74
N GLN A 58 4.49 -24.78 -9.51
CA GLN A 58 4.11 -26.08 -8.96
C GLN A 58 5.20 -26.62 -8.02
N TYR A 59 6.47 -26.60 -8.44
CA TYR A 59 7.59 -26.99 -7.59
C TYR A 59 7.69 -26.18 -6.27
N ILE A 60 7.36 -24.88 -6.30
CA ILE A 60 7.32 -24.04 -5.09
C ILE A 60 6.14 -24.44 -4.18
N PHE A 61 4.97 -24.77 -4.75
CA PHE A 61 3.83 -25.27 -3.99
C PHE A 61 4.11 -26.64 -3.38
N ASP A 62 4.63 -27.58 -4.16
CA ASP A 62 4.99 -28.94 -3.72
C ASP A 62 6.02 -28.88 -2.58
N LYS A 63 7.05 -28.03 -2.72
CA LYS A 63 8.02 -27.78 -1.64
C LYS A 63 7.32 -27.17 -0.42
N GLY A 64 6.42 -26.21 -0.60
CA GLY A 64 5.63 -25.59 0.47
C GLY A 64 4.95 -26.64 1.35
N HIS A 65 4.04 -27.43 0.77
CA HIS A 65 3.31 -28.49 1.49
C HIS A 65 4.24 -29.50 2.17
N ALA A 66 5.36 -29.87 1.52
CA ALA A 66 6.34 -30.79 2.12
C ALA A 66 7.04 -30.19 3.36
N THR A 67 7.38 -28.89 3.33
CA THR A 67 7.98 -28.19 4.47
C THR A 67 6.97 -27.89 5.58
N GLU A 68 5.72 -27.60 5.23
CA GLU A 68 4.60 -27.40 6.15
C GLU A 68 4.28 -28.68 6.92
N ALA A 69 4.14 -29.81 6.22
CA ALA A 69 3.95 -31.13 6.83
C ALA A 69 5.13 -31.56 7.73
N SER A 70 6.36 -31.17 7.38
CA SER A 70 7.56 -31.45 8.19
C SER A 70 7.66 -30.53 9.42
N ALA A 71 7.18 -29.29 9.31
CA ALA A 71 7.17 -28.31 10.40
C ALA A 71 6.05 -28.55 11.43
N ARG A 72 4.91 -29.11 11.00
CA ARG A 72 3.74 -29.34 11.86
C ARG A 72 4.07 -30.10 13.17
N PRO A 73 4.79 -31.24 13.19
CA PRO A 73 5.16 -31.90 14.44
C PRO A 73 6.03 -31.06 15.39
N LEU A 74 6.82 -30.11 14.85
CA LEU A 74 7.61 -29.19 15.67
C LEU A 74 6.70 -28.13 16.34
N VAL A 75 5.63 -27.71 15.66
CA VAL A 75 4.62 -26.82 16.23
C VAL A 75 3.77 -27.55 17.26
N GLU A 76 3.31 -28.78 16.96
CA GLU A 76 2.52 -29.61 17.87
C GLU A 76 3.30 -29.88 19.17
N ALA A 77 4.59 -30.20 19.09
CA ALA A 77 5.48 -30.33 20.24
C ALA A 77 5.73 -29.00 21.00
N MET A 78 5.62 -27.85 20.32
CA MET A 78 5.79 -26.52 20.93
C MET A 78 4.53 -26.04 21.66
N ILE A 79 3.32 -26.37 21.16
CA ILE A 79 2.04 -25.96 21.77
C ILE A 79 1.44 -27.02 22.71
N GLY A 80 1.78 -28.30 22.55
CA GLY A 80 1.24 -29.41 23.34
C GLY A 80 -0.09 -29.99 22.83
N GLU A 81 -0.50 -29.67 21.60
CA GLU A 81 -1.76 -30.05 20.96
C GLU A 81 -1.53 -30.49 19.51
N GLU A 82 -2.36 -31.42 19.01
CA GLU A 82 -2.38 -31.83 17.59
C GLU A 82 -3.03 -30.78 16.69
N LEU A 83 -2.56 -30.66 15.43
CA LEU A 83 -2.98 -29.65 14.47
C LEU A 83 -3.52 -30.27 13.17
N TYR A 84 -4.82 -30.13 12.93
CA TYR A 84 -5.47 -30.66 11.73
C TYR A 84 -5.68 -29.57 10.66
N PRO A 85 -5.48 -29.83 9.35
CA PRO A 85 -5.83 -28.87 8.31
C PRO A 85 -7.34 -28.60 8.26
N VAL A 86 -7.76 -27.33 8.25
CA VAL A 86 -9.18 -26.95 8.27
C VAL A 86 -9.52 -26.00 7.12
N VAL A 87 -10.68 -26.22 6.51
CA VAL A 87 -11.29 -25.31 5.54
C VAL A 87 -12.61 -24.81 6.09
N GLY A 88 -12.73 -23.50 6.27
CA GLY A 88 -13.84 -22.85 6.95
C GLY A 88 -14.40 -21.66 6.19
N THR A 89 -15.69 -21.36 6.37
CA THR A 89 -16.30 -20.11 5.88
C THR A 89 -17.08 -19.36 6.95
N LEU A 90 -17.21 -18.04 6.76
CA LEU A 90 -18.07 -17.14 7.51
C LEU A 90 -18.69 -16.13 6.53
N GLY A 91 -19.99 -16.26 6.24
CA GLY A 91 -20.61 -15.53 5.14
C GLY A 91 -19.91 -15.83 3.81
N ASN A 92 -19.52 -14.79 3.07
CA ASN A 92 -18.77 -14.88 1.81
C ASN A 92 -17.23 -15.03 2.03
N LEU A 93 -16.74 -15.01 3.27
CA LEU A 93 -15.32 -15.18 3.59
C LEU A 93 -14.97 -16.66 3.73
N LEU A 94 -13.83 -17.06 3.19
CA LEU A 94 -13.24 -18.39 3.33
C LEU A 94 -11.84 -18.31 3.95
N ALA A 95 -11.54 -19.24 4.85
CA ALA A 95 -10.21 -19.52 5.33
C ALA A 95 -9.84 -20.97 4.98
N SER A 96 -8.65 -21.14 4.43
CA SER A 96 -7.91 -22.40 4.51
C SER A 96 -6.82 -22.19 5.56
N MET A 97 -6.64 -23.14 6.47
CA MET A 97 -5.69 -23.06 7.57
C MET A 97 -4.85 -24.32 7.56
N ASP A 98 -3.53 -24.16 7.62
CA ASP A 98 -2.59 -25.27 7.51
C ASP A 98 -2.77 -26.19 8.73
N GLY A 99 -3.00 -25.62 9.91
CA GLY A 99 -3.50 -26.34 11.07
C GLY A 99 -4.49 -25.54 11.92
N ALA A 100 -5.30 -26.25 12.68
CA ALA A 100 -6.07 -25.76 13.82
C ALA A 100 -6.13 -26.86 14.89
N THR A 101 -6.12 -26.48 16.18
CA THR A 101 -6.29 -27.46 17.27
C THR A 101 -7.75 -27.95 17.33
N MET A 102 -8.01 -29.03 18.08
CA MET A 102 -9.33 -29.70 18.09
C MET A 102 -10.49 -28.78 18.50
N LEU A 103 -10.25 -27.78 19.36
CA LEU A 103 -11.24 -26.78 19.76
C LEU A 103 -11.29 -25.56 18.82
N GLY A 104 -10.32 -25.42 17.92
CA GLY A 104 -10.19 -24.27 17.01
C GLY A 104 -9.65 -23.00 17.67
N GLU A 105 -9.11 -23.09 18.88
CA GLU A 105 -8.63 -21.93 19.66
C GLU A 105 -7.27 -21.40 19.18
N THR A 106 -6.41 -22.30 18.68
CA THR A 106 -5.10 -21.98 18.10
C THR A 106 -5.03 -22.47 16.65
N LEU A 107 -4.60 -21.58 15.75
CA LEU A 107 -4.31 -21.91 14.34
C LEU A 107 -2.81 -22.05 14.09
N PHE A 108 -2.46 -22.68 12.96
CA PHE A 108 -1.09 -22.78 12.43
C PHE A 108 -1.08 -22.33 10.97
N GLU A 109 -0.07 -21.52 10.62
CA GLU A 109 0.20 -21.02 9.27
C GLU A 109 1.71 -21.16 8.98
N HIS A 110 2.05 -21.72 7.83
CA HIS A 110 3.42 -21.95 7.38
C HIS A 110 3.81 -21.05 6.21
N LYS A 111 5.09 -20.66 6.18
CA LYS A 111 5.78 -20.12 5.00
C LYS A 111 7.16 -20.74 4.86
N LEU A 112 7.57 -20.95 3.61
CA LEU A 112 8.93 -21.33 3.23
C LEU A 112 9.97 -20.33 3.77
N TRP A 113 11.12 -20.87 4.19
CA TRP A 113 12.25 -20.09 4.70
C TRP A 113 12.66 -18.93 3.77
N ASN A 114 12.75 -17.73 4.34
CA ASN A 114 13.20 -16.52 3.67
C ASN A 114 13.75 -15.53 4.71
N GLU A 115 15.00 -15.08 4.57
CA GLU A 115 15.67 -14.23 5.59
C GLU A 115 14.89 -12.96 5.94
N SER A 116 14.24 -12.32 4.96
CA SER A 116 13.42 -11.13 5.21
C SER A 116 12.18 -11.45 6.05
N LEU A 117 11.57 -12.63 5.88
CA LEU A 117 10.48 -13.10 6.72
C LEU A 117 10.97 -13.57 8.09
N VAL A 118 12.10 -14.29 8.15
CA VAL A 118 12.76 -14.70 9.40
C VAL A 118 13.05 -13.49 10.28
N ALA A 119 13.53 -12.38 9.70
CA ALA A 119 13.75 -11.13 10.41
C ALA A 119 12.45 -10.47 10.90
N GLN A 120 11.35 -10.54 10.14
CA GLN A 120 10.03 -10.05 10.57
C GLN A 120 9.46 -10.87 11.73
N VAL A 121 9.57 -12.20 11.66
CA VAL A 121 9.11 -13.13 12.70
C VAL A 121 9.90 -12.93 14.00
N LYS A 122 11.24 -12.88 13.94
CA LYS A 122 12.11 -12.58 15.09
C LYS A 122 11.91 -11.19 15.70
N ALA A 123 11.24 -10.27 14.98
CA ALA A 123 10.92 -8.93 15.43
C ALA A 123 9.42 -8.73 15.73
N GLU A 124 8.63 -9.81 15.71
CA GLU A 124 7.17 -9.85 15.92
C GLU A 124 6.37 -8.86 15.03
N ASN A 125 6.93 -8.49 13.88
CA ASN A 125 6.47 -7.38 13.04
C ASN A 125 6.31 -7.83 11.59
N LEU A 126 5.22 -8.57 11.33
CA LEU A 126 4.86 -9.04 9.98
C LEU A 126 4.41 -7.88 9.09
N ALA A 127 4.87 -7.88 7.84
CA ALA A 127 4.36 -6.97 6.82
C ALA A 127 2.86 -7.22 6.51
N PRO A 128 2.12 -6.21 6.00
CA PRO A 128 0.71 -6.36 5.59
C PRO A 128 0.45 -7.46 4.56
N HIS A 129 1.48 -7.85 3.80
CA HIS A 129 1.43 -9.02 2.91
C HIS A 129 1.02 -10.31 3.61
N TYR A 130 1.41 -10.50 4.88
CA TYR A 130 1.11 -11.70 5.66
C TYR A 130 -0.08 -11.49 6.59
N TYR A 131 -0.09 -10.40 7.38
CA TYR A 131 -1.08 -10.28 8.46
C TYR A 131 -2.54 -10.18 7.97
N TRP A 132 -2.81 -9.68 6.75
CA TRP A 132 -4.18 -9.69 6.21
C TRP A 132 -4.73 -11.10 5.96
N GLN A 133 -3.87 -12.10 5.73
CA GLN A 133 -4.30 -13.50 5.70
C GLN A 133 -4.68 -13.98 7.11
N LEU A 134 -3.84 -13.69 8.10
CA LEU A 134 -4.03 -14.13 9.49
C LEU A 134 -5.30 -13.53 10.10
N GLU A 135 -5.52 -12.22 9.92
CA GLU A 135 -6.74 -11.53 10.35
C GLU A 135 -8.01 -12.15 9.76
N GLN A 136 -8.00 -12.60 8.50
CA GLN A 136 -9.15 -13.31 7.93
C GLN A 136 -9.29 -14.75 8.47
N GLN A 137 -8.19 -15.46 8.72
CA GLN A 137 -8.24 -16.79 9.33
C GLN A 137 -8.83 -16.73 10.74
N LEU A 138 -8.37 -15.78 11.56
CA LEU A 138 -8.90 -15.47 12.89
C LEU A 138 -10.39 -15.10 12.82
N LEU A 139 -10.77 -14.16 11.95
CA LEU A 139 -12.17 -13.73 11.77
C LEU A 139 -13.10 -14.88 11.33
N VAL A 140 -12.66 -15.77 10.42
CA VAL A 140 -13.49 -16.87 9.91
C VAL A 140 -13.62 -18.01 10.93
N SER A 141 -12.55 -18.33 11.64
CA SER A 141 -12.50 -19.39 12.65
C SER A 141 -13.22 -18.99 13.94
N GLY A 142 -12.87 -17.84 14.51
CA GLY A 142 -13.11 -17.46 15.90
C GLY A 142 -11.93 -17.78 16.84
N ALA A 143 -10.76 -18.18 16.31
CA ALA A 143 -9.57 -18.52 17.10
C ALA A 143 -8.94 -17.31 17.81
N GLU A 144 -8.25 -17.55 18.92
CA GLU A 144 -7.55 -16.49 19.67
C GLU A 144 -6.23 -16.05 19.01
N ARG A 145 -5.54 -17.00 18.37
CA ARG A 145 -4.16 -16.82 17.88
C ARG A 145 -3.82 -17.70 16.68
N VAL A 146 -2.82 -17.28 15.92
CA VAL A 146 -2.12 -18.09 14.91
C VAL A 146 -0.68 -18.26 15.34
N ILE A 147 -0.16 -19.49 15.34
CA ILE A 147 1.26 -19.75 15.35
C ILE A 147 1.77 -19.62 13.91
N PHE A 148 2.43 -18.52 13.62
CA PHE A 148 2.97 -18.23 12.30
C PHE A 148 4.42 -18.67 12.21
N VAL A 149 4.73 -19.58 11.28
CA VAL A 149 6.03 -20.24 11.13
C VAL A 149 6.70 -19.87 9.81
N CYS A 150 8.00 -19.60 9.85
CA CYS A 150 8.87 -19.56 8.69
C CYS A 150 9.93 -20.67 8.84
N SER A 151 9.87 -21.70 8.00
CA SER A 151 10.84 -22.81 8.04
C SER A 151 11.10 -23.47 6.69
N ASP A 152 12.16 -24.28 6.61
CA ASP A 152 12.40 -25.21 5.50
C ASP A 152 11.98 -26.66 5.82
N GLY A 153 11.23 -26.86 6.92
CA GLY A 153 10.84 -28.16 7.45
C GLY A 153 11.82 -28.78 8.45
N THR A 154 13.03 -28.23 8.62
CA THR A 154 13.99 -28.66 9.66
C THR A 154 13.76 -27.94 10.99
N ALA A 155 14.44 -28.39 12.06
CA ALA A 155 14.44 -27.71 13.36
C ALA A 155 15.51 -26.59 13.42
N GLU A 156 16.59 -26.74 12.65
CA GLU A 156 17.71 -25.82 12.54
C GLU A 156 17.28 -24.49 11.89
N ASN A 157 16.49 -24.57 10.81
CA ASN A 157 15.90 -23.42 10.12
C ASN A 157 14.41 -23.30 10.46
N PHE A 158 14.09 -23.23 11.76
CA PHE A 158 12.73 -23.00 12.26
C PHE A 158 12.66 -21.68 13.03
N VAL A 159 11.73 -20.80 12.65
CA VAL A 159 11.29 -19.67 13.49
C VAL A 159 9.79 -19.53 13.50
N SER A 160 9.25 -19.12 14.64
CA SER A 160 7.82 -18.93 14.87
C SER A 160 7.54 -17.67 15.68
N MET A 161 6.33 -17.14 15.55
CA MET A 161 5.77 -16.12 16.46
C MET A 161 4.30 -16.42 16.74
N GLU A 162 3.80 -15.96 17.89
CA GLU A 162 2.36 -15.89 18.15
C GLU A 162 1.80 -14.61 17.51
N TYR A 163 0.74 -14.75 16.71
CA TYR A 163 -0.01 -13.64 16.14
C TYR A 163 -1.43 -13.63 16.71
N ARG A 164 -1.90 -12.48 17.21
CA ARG A 164 -3.26 -12.28 17.72
C ARG A 164 -4.01 -11.20 16.91
N PRO A 165 -5.36 -11.21 16.88
CA PRO A 165 -6.15 -10.18 16.22
C PRO A 165 -5.77 -8.78 16.72
N VAL A 166 -5.57 -7.84 15.81
CA VAL A 166 -5.32 -6.43 16.17
C VAL A 166 -6.60 -5.62 15.99
N ALA A 167 -7.05 -4.95 17.06
CA ALA A 167 -8.28 -4.15 17.08
C ALA A 167 -8.36 -3.19 15.88
N GLY A 168 -9.51 -3.19 15.20
CA GLY A 168 -9.75 -2.40 13.98
C GLY A 168 -9.33 -3.08 12.67
N ARG A 169 -8.57 -4.20 12.69
CA ARG A 169 -8.15 -4.90 11.46
C ARG A 169 -9.24 -5.80 10.88
N ALA A 170 -10.01 -6.49 11.69
CA ALA A 170 -11.13 -7.31 11.22
C ALA A 170 -12.16 -6.44 10.48
N GLU A 171 -12.46 -5.25 11.02
CA GLU A 171 -13.33 -4.24 10.44
C GLU A 171 -12.74 -3.68 9.13
N GLN A 172 -11.43 -3.39 9.11
CA GLN A 172 -10.73 -2.94 7.89
C GLN A 172 -10.69 -4.01 6.79
N LEU A 173 -10.80 -5.29 7.15
CA LEU A 173 -10.85 -6.41 6.22
C LEU A 173 -12.26 -6.63 5.69
N ILE A 174 -13.29 -6.49 6.54
CA ILE A 174 -14.71 -6.52 6.15
C ILE A 174 -15.03 -5.36 5.19
N GLU A 175 -14.70 -4.12 5.54
CA GLU A 175 -14.87 -2.98 4.62
C GLU A 175 -14.01 -3.11 3.37
N GLY A 176 -12.83 -3.74 3.50
CA GLY A 176 -11.98 -4.11 2.37
C GLY A 176 -12.72 -4.98 1.35
N TRP A 177 -13.35 -6.05 1.81
CA TRP A 177 -14.12 -6.94 0.95
C TRP A 177 -15.40 -6.30 0.41
N LYS A 178 -16.12 -5.48 1.19
CA LYS A 178 -17.26 -4.69 0.69
C LYS A 178 -16.84 -3.75 -0.44
N GLN A 179 -15.74 -3.01 -0.28
CA GLN A 179 -15.23 -2.11 -1.31
C GLN A 179 -14.72 -2.89 -2.53
N PHE A 180 -14.10 -4.05 -2.32
CA PHE A 180 -13.69 -4.94 -3.40
C PHE A 180 -14.88 -5.51 -4.19
N GLU A 181 -15.98 -5.88 -3.53
CA GLU A 181 -17.21 -6.36 -4.17
C GLU A 181 -17.90 -5.23 -4.96
N ALA A 182 -17.93 -4.01 -4.41
CA ALA A 182 -18.43 -2.82 -5.12
C ALA A 182 -17.59 -2.48 -6.35
N ASP A 183 -16.26 -2.50 -6.24
CA ASP A 183 -15.35 -2.29 -7.37
C ASP A 183 -15.46 -3.43 -8.39
N LEU A 184 -15.60 -4.69 -7.95
CA LEU A 184 -15.82 -5.86 -8.82
C LEU A 184 -17.12 -5.76 -9.62
N GLY A 185 -18.18 -5.16 -9.04
CA GLY A 185 -19.41 -4.84 -9.75
C GLY A 185 -19.16 -3.96 -10.98
N VAL A 186 -18.43 -2.86 -10.80
CA VAL A 186 -18.12 -1.90 -11.88
C VAL A 186 -16.86 -2.25 -12.70
N HIS A 187 -16.06 -3.24 -12.28
CA HIS A 187 -14.81 -3.60 -12.95
C HIS A 187 -15.06 -4.00 -14.40
N VAL A 188 -14.38 -3.33 -15.32
CA VAL A 188 -14.33 -3.67 -16.75
C VAL A 188 -12.97 -4.32 -17.00
N VAL A 189 -12.99 -5.56 -17.48
CA VAL A 189 -11.78 -6.22 -17.96
C VAL A 189 -11.32 -5.47 -19.20
N ALA A 190 -10.21 -4.74 -19.09
CA ALA A 190 -9.57 -4.12 -20.24
C ALA A 190 -9.07 -5.22 -21.19
N ASP A 191 -9.14 -4.96 -22.51
CA ASP A 191 -8.52 -5.84 -23.50
C ASP A 191 -7.05 -6.10 -23.13
N ALA A 192 -6.64 -7.36 -23.20
CA ALA A 192 -5.38 -7.81 -22.66
C ALA A 192 -4.22 -6.95 -23.20
N PRO A 193 -3.35 -6.38 -22.33
CA PRO A 193 -2.33 -5.45 -22.76
C PRO A 193 -1.38 -6.16 -23.73
N SER A 194 -1.50 -5.84 -25.01
CA SER A 194 -0.60 -6.32 -26.06
C SER A 194 0.82 -6.04 -25.63
N ILE A 195 1.66 -7.08 -25.49
CA ILE A 195 2.98 -6.97 -24.83
C ILE A 195 3.75 -5.81 -25.47
N VAL A 196 3.88 -4.70 -24.73
CA VAL A 196 4.13 -3.36 -25.29
C VAL A 196 5.60 -3.15 -25.66
N VAL A 197 6.14 -4.06 -26.47
CA VAL A 197 7.44 -3.93 -27.09
C VAL A 197 7.29 -2.92 -28.22
N GLY A 198 7.69 -1.67 -27.96
CA GLY A 198 7.69 -0.64 -28.99
C GLY A 198 8.42 -1.13 -30.25
N LYS A 199 7.89 -0.88 -31.44
CA LYS A 199 8.65 -1.04 -32.68
C LYS A 199 9.62 0.14 -32.79
N ALA A 200 10.89 -0.14 -33.08
CA ALA A 200 11.75 0.92 -33.60
C ALA A 200 11.34 1.22 -35.06
N PRO A 201 11.54 2.46 -35.55
CA PRO A 201 11.49 2.72 -36.98
C PRO A 201 12.46 1.80 -37.73
N ASP A 202 12.14 1.43 -38.98
CA ASP A 202 12.88 0.40 -39.72
C ASP A 202 14.37 0.76 -39.94
N GLU A 203 15.23 -0.25 -39.98
CA GLU A 203 16.68 -0.04 -40.08
C GLU A 203 17.06 0.61 -41.42
N LEU A 204 17.90 1.65 -41.34
CA LEU A 204 18.36 2.38 -42.52
C LEU A 204 19.38 1.56 -43.32
N PRO A 205 19.40 1.66 -44.65
CA PRO A 205 20.46 1.04 -45.45
C PRO A 205 21.83 1.61 -45.05
N ALA A 206 22.86 0.76 -44.99
CA ALA A 206 24.20 1.21 -44.64
C ALA A 206 24.70 2.28 -45.63
N LEU A 207 25.13 3.43 -45.10
CA LEU A 207 25.66 4.54 -45.89
C LEU A 207 27.04 4.17 -46.47
N ARG A 208 27.13 4.09 -47.80
CA ARG A 208 28.35 3.77 -48.55
C ARG A 208 28.82 5.02 -49.30
N ILE A 209 30.06 5.40 -49.05
CA ILE A 209 30.74 6.54 -49.68
C ILE A 209 32.15 6.07 -50.05
N GLU A 210 32.49 6.13 -51.34
CA GLU A 210 33.83 5.80 -51.84
C GLU A 210 34.48 7.07 -52.42
N LEU A 211 35.72 7.30 -52.00
CA LEU A 211 36.45 8.57 -52.16
C LEU A 211 37.90 8.30 -52.58
N THR A 212 38.30 8.86 -53.72
CA THR A 212 39.71 8.92 -54.16
C THR A 212 39.98 10.28 -54.80
N GLY A 213 40.08 11.32 -53.97
CA GLY A 213 40.22 12.72 -54.37
C GLY A 213 38.91 13.38 -54.87
N MET A 214 37.97 12.58 -55.36
CA MET A 214 36.56 12.92 -55.60
C MET A 214 35.68 11.73 -55.17
N VAL A 215 34.37 11.95 -55.04
CA VAL A 215 33.39 10.87 -54.80
C VAL A 215 33.30 10.00 -56.05
N THR A 216 33.64 8.71 -55.94
CA THR A 216 33.61 7.76 -57.06
C THR A 216 32.31 6.95 -57.09
N ALA A 217 31.75 6.64 -55.93
CA ALA A 217 30.43 6.02 -55.78
C ALA A 217 29.79 6.39 -54.44
N SER A 218 28.47 6.57 -54.42
CA SER A 218 27.71 6.72 -53.18
C SER A 218 26.24 6.33 -53.34
N ASN A 219 25.64 5.78 -52.28
CA ASN A 219 24.19 5.55 -52.18
C ASN A 219 23.42 6.70 -51.50
N LEU A 220 24.05 7.86 -51.31
CA LEU A 220 23.53 9.00 -50.54
C LEU A 220 22.06 9.36 -50.82
N LYS A 221 21.64 9.48 -52.08
CA LYS A 221 20.25 9.86 -52.41
C LYS A 221 19.22 8.80 -52.02
N LEU A 222 19.60 7.52 -52.07
CA LEU A 222 18.77 6.42 -51.56
C LEU A 222 18.75 6.43 -50.02
N PHE A 223 19.89 6.70 -49.38
CA PHE A 223 19.96 6.86 -47.93
C PHE A 223 19.11 8.03 -47.41
N GLU A 224 19.20 9.21 -48.03
CA GLU A 224 18.40 10.40 -47.71
C GLU A 224 16.90 10.11 -47.84
N GLN A 225 16.49 9.47 -48.95
CA GLN A 225 15.09 9.08 -49.17
C GLN A 225 14.58 8.06 -48.15
N SER A 226 15.35 7.00 -47.87
CA SER A 226 15.00 6.01 -46.84
C SER A 226 14.95 6.63 -45.44
N ALA A 227 15.93 7.47 -45.08
CA ALA A 227 15.97 8.12 -43.78
C ALA A 227 14.78 9.06 -43.56
N LEU A 228 14.48 9.93 -44.53
CA LEU A 228 13.33 10.84 -44.46
C LEU A 228 12.01 10.05 -44.38
N ALA A 229 11.79 9.05 -45.24
CA ALA A 229 10.58 8.23 -45.21
C ALA A 229 10.38 7.48 -43.88
N VAL A 230 11.45 7.00 -43.25
CA VAL A 230 11.36 6.34 -41.94
C VAL A 230 11.13 7.36 -40.81
N ILE A 231 11.71 8.57 -40.90
CA ILE A 231 11.42 9.67 -39.95
C ILE A 231 9.95 10.12 -40.09
N ASP A 232 9.44 10.26 -41.31
CA ASP A 232 8.04 10.60 -41.60
C ASP A 232 7.05 9.54 -41.10
N SER A 233 7.47 8.27 -41.01
CA SER A 233 6.66 7.19 -40.46
C SER A 233 6.44 7.27 -38.94
N VAL A 234 7.19 8.12 -38.22
CA VAL A 234 7.10 8.24 -36.76
C VAL A 234 5.78 8.91 -36.37
N LYS A 235 4.89 8.13 -35.76
CA LYS A 235 3.55 8.57 -35.34
C LYS A 235 3.64 9.76 -34.38
N THR A 236 3.11 10.92 -34.78
CA THR A 236 3.04 12.14 -33.94
C THR A 236 1.70 12.32 -33.23
N THR A 237 0.81 11.31 -33.29
CA THR A 237 -0.49 11.29 -32.60
C THR A 237 -0.55 10.05 -31.70
N LEU A 238 -0.33 10.24 -30.41
CA LEU A 238 -0.16 9.17 -29.43
C LEU A 238 -1.45 8.98 -28.62
N GLN A 239 -2.04 7.79 -28.68
CA GLN A 239 -3.33 7.46 -28.06
C GLN A 239 -3.28 6.18 -27.22
N THR A 240 -2.45 5.20 -27.60
CA THR A 240 -2.36 3.87 -26.96
C THR A 240 -1.01 3.66 -26.24
N ASP A 241 -0.96 2.70 -25.30
CA ASP A 241 0.29 2.25 -24.67
C ASP A 241 1.37 1.88 -25.70
N GLN A 242 0.98 1.24 -26.81
CA GLN A 242 1.88 0.90 -27.92
C GLN A 242 2.45 2.17 -28.59
N ASP A 243 1.61 3.19 -28.85
CA ASP A 243 2.09 4.46 -29.40
C ASP A 243 3.16 5.11 -28.51
N PHE A 244 3.04 5.00 -27.17
CA PHE A 244 4.04 5.53 -26.25
C PHE A 244 5.34 4.72 -26.23
N ALA A 245 5.27 3.39 -26.40
CA ALA A 245 6.46 2.55 -26.50
C ALA A 245 7.18 2.74 -27.85
N ASP A 246 6.43 2.81 -28.94
CA ASP A 246 6.91 3.12 -30.29
C ASP A 246 7.58 4.50 -30.30
N ALA A 247 6.89 5.54 -29.80
CA ALA A 247 7.43 6.90 -29.73
C ALA A 247 8.70 7.00 -28.88
N LYS A 248 8.79 6.26 -27.76
CA LYS A 248 10.02 6.19 -26.94
C LYS A 248 11.18 5.53 -27.68
N LYS A 249 10.93 4.48 -28.47
CA LYS A 249 11.98 3.88 -29.32
C LYS A 249 12.34 4.77 -30.50
N ALA A 250 11.37 5.45 -31.13
CA ALA A 250 11.61 6.39 -32.21
C ALA A 250 12.43 7.61 -31.74
N VAL A 251 12.18 8.13 -30.53
CA VAL A 251 13.00 9.19 -29.91
C VAL A 251 14.45 8.75 -29.70
N LYS A 252 14.69 7.50 -29.27
CA LYS A 252 16.05 6.95 -29.20
C LYS A 252 16.66 6.81 -30.60
N TRP A 253 15.96 6.14 -31.51
CA TRP A 253 16.41 5.87 -32.88
C TRP A 253 16.77 7.15 -33.65
N CYS A 254 16.00 8.25 -33.50
CA CYS A 254 16.37 9.53 -34.09
C CYS A 254 17.67 10.11 -33.50
N GLY A 255 17.95 9.84 -32.23
CA GLY A 255 19.24 10.17 -31.60
C GLY A 255 20.39 9.29 -32.12
N ASP A 256 20.16 7.98 -32.23
CA ASP A 256 21.12 7.04 -32.83
C ASP A 256 21.45 7.43 -34.28
N VAL A 257 20.46 7.95 -35.04
CA VAL A 257 20.62 8.52 -36.39
C VAL A 257 21.35 9.86 -36.39
N GLU A 258 21.07 10.77 -35.46
CA GLU A 258 21.84 12.02 -35.28
C GLU A 258 23.32 11.74 -35.05
N GLU A 259 23.65 10.75 -34.21
CA GLU A 259 25.03 10.34 -33.92
C GLU A 259 25.71 9.68 -35.15
N ALA A 260 25.01 8.77 -35.85
CA ALA A 260 25.52 8.13 -37.06
C ALA A 260 25.81 9.14 -38.18
N VAL A 261 24.94 10.13 -38.37
CA VAL A 261 25.14 11.21 -39.36
C VAL A 261 26.30 12.13 -38.96
N ALA A 262 26.45 12.44 -37.67
CA ALA A 262 27.60 13.21 -37.17
C ALA A 262 28.93 12.47 -37.36
N ALA A 263 28.95 11.14 -37.15
CA ALA A 263 30.12 10.30 -37.41
C ALA A 263 30.49 10.28 -38.90
N ALA A 264 29.51 10.08 -39.79
CA ALA A 264 29.72 10.14 -41.25
C ALA A 264 30.24 11.51 -41.71
N LYS A 265 29.71 12.61 -41.14
CA LYS A 265 30.19 13.97 -41.41
C LYS A 265 31.65 14.16 -40.98
N LYS A 266 32.03 13.66 -39.80
CA LYS A 266 33.43 13.68 -39.31
C LYS A 266 34.38 12.86 -40.21
N GLN A 267 33.93 11.69 -40.68
CA GLN A 267 34.70 10.86 -41.60
C GLN A 267 34.93 11.56 -42.96
N ALA A 268 33.88 12.12 -43.57
CA ALA A 268 33.98 12.84 -44.84
C ALA A 268 34.88 14.09 -44.75
N LEU A 269 34.78 14.86 -43.66
CA LEU A 269 35.62 16.04 -43.41
C LEU A 269 37.13 15.72 -43.35
N SER A 270 37.51 14.47 -43.06
CA SER A 270 38.91 14.06 -42.99
C SER A 270 39.60 13.82 -44.35
N GLN A 271 38.85 13.82 -45.47
CA GLN A 271 39.38 13.27 -46.74
C GLN A 271 39.42 14.22 -47.95
N THR A 272 38.55 15.24 -48.10
CA THR A 272 38.71 16.24 -49.18
C THR A 272 37.90 17.53 -48.97
N ALA A 273 38.24 18.59 -49.72
CA ALA A 273 37.80 19.97 -49.47
C ALA A 273 36.57 20.47 -50.26
N THR A 274 35.93 19.64 -51.10
CA THR A 274 34.77 20.03 -51.92
C THR A 274 33.75 18.89 -52.04
N ILE A 275 32.80 18.80 -51.10
CA ILE A 275 31.74 17.76 -51.10
C ILE A 275 30.39 18.33 -50.58
N ASP A 276 30.00 19.51 -51.04
CA ASP A 276 28.88 20.27 -50.47
C ASP A 276 27.52 19.56 -50.59
N GLU A 277 27.27 18.76 -51.63
CA GLU A 277 26.03 17.98 -51.76
C GLU A 277 25.94 16.88 -50.68
N LEU A 278 27.06 16.26 -50.31
CA LEU A 278 27.11 15.28 -49.22
C LEU A 278 26.79 15.92 -47.88
N PHE A 279 27.47 17.02 -47.55
CA PHE A 279 27.21 17.72 -46.28
C PHE A 279 25.78 18.28 -46.23
N SER A 280 25.26 18.83 -47.34
CA SER A 280 23.87 19.30 -47.44
C SER A 280 22.84 18.18 -47.22
N SER A 281 23.06 16.99 -47.80
CA SER A 281 22.17 15.84 -47.64
C SER A 281 22.19 15.31 -46.19
N LEU A 282 23.39 15.13 -45.61
CA LEU A 282 23.56 14.74 -44.21
C LEU A 282 22.93 15.75 -43.24
N ASP A 283 23.11 17.05 -43.48
CA ASP A 283 22.55 18.10 -42.63
C ASP A 283 21.01 18.18 -42.70
N ARG A 284 20.39 17.86 -43.86
CA ARG A 284 18.92 17.69 -43.95
C ARG A 284 18.44 16.51 -43.10
N VAL A 285 19.06 15.35 -43.23
CA VAL A 285 18.67 14.13 -42.48
C VAL A 285 18.83 14.37 -40.98
N SER A 286 19.95 14.97 -40.55
CA SER A 286 20.19 15.34 -39.15
C SER A 286 19.16 16.35 -38.64
N ALA A 287 18.85 17.40 -39.40
CA ALA A 287 17.85 18.40 -39.03
C ALA A 287 16.45 17.78 -38.89
N HIS A 288 16.04 16.92 -39.82
CA HIS A 288 14.72 16.29 -39.82
C HIS A 288 14.57 15.26 -38.69
N ALA A 289 15.60 14.44 -38.45
CA ALA A 289 15.65 13.53 -37.30
C ALA A 289 15.55 14.31 -35.98
N ARG A 290 16.29 15.41 -35.86
CA ARG A 290 16.31 16.26 -34.66
C ARG A 290 14.99 16.99 -34.41
N GLU A 291 14.36 17.55 -35.45
CA GLU A 291 13.04 18.18 -35.32
C GLU A 291 12.00 17.14 -34.88
N THR A 292 11.96 16.00 -35.54
CA THR A 292 11.03 14.91 -35.20
C THR A 292 11.27 14.37 -33.80
N ARG A 293 12.53 14.15 -33.39
CA ARG A 293 12.88 13.75 -32.02
C ARG A 293 12.38 14.76 -30.99
N LEU A 294 12.65 16.05 -31.19
CA LEU A 294 12.23 17.11 -30.26
C LEU A 294 10.71 17.30 -30.24
N LYS A 295 10.02 17.06 -31.35
CA LYS A 295 8.55 17.08 -31.45
C LYS A 295 7.93 15.91 -30.71
N VAL A 296 8.40 14.69 -30.97
CA VAL A 296 7.89 13.45 -30.36
C VAL A 296 8.23 13.37 -28.87
N ASP A 297 9.44 13.77 -28.45
CA ASP A 297 9.82 13.85 -27.03
C ASP A 297 8.90 14.81 -26.23
N LYS A 298 8.60 15.99 -26.79
CA LYS A 298 7.62 16.93 -26.20
C LYS A 298 6.22 16.32 -26.13
N LEU A 299 5.77 15.64 -27.18
CA LEU A 299 4.45 14.99 -27.22
C LEU A 299 4.34 13.85 -26.20
N VAL A 300 5.35 12.99 -26.08
CA VAL A 300 5.42 11.92 -25.06
C VAL A 300 5.37 12.54 -23.66
N LYS A 301 6.17 13.57 -23.38
CA LYS A 301 6.21 14.23 -22.05
C LYS A 301 4.89 14.93 -21.70
N ALA A 302 4.29 15.66 -22.64
CA ALA A 302 3.02 16.33 -22.45
C ALA A 302 1.88 15.32 -22.24
N GLN A 303 1.85 14.24 -23.03
CA GLN A 303 0.81 13.23 -22.93
C GLN A 303 0.97 12.32 -21.70
N GLU A 304 2.21 12.00 -21.28
CA GLU A 304 2.45 11.35 -19.98
C GLU A 304 1.90 12.21 -18.83
N LEU A 305 2.17 13.53 -18.85
CA LEU A 305 1.66 14.45 -17.83
C LEU A 305 0.13 14.54 -17.86
N LEU A 306 -0.48 14.55 -19.05
CA LEU A 306 -1.94 14.56 -19.21
C LEU A 306 -2.56 13.26 -18.70
N VAL A 307 -2.03 12.09 -19.06
CA VAL A 307 -2.53 10.79 -18.59
C VAL A 307 -2.41 10.68 -17.06
N LYS A 308 -1.25 11.05 -16.50
CA LYS A 308 -1.02 11.09 -15.05
C LYS A 308 -2.01 12.03 -14.34
N THR A 309 -2.22 13.23 -14.87
CA THR A 309 -3.18 14.21 -14.33
C THR A 309 -4.62 13.69 -14.41
N ASN A 310 -5.03 13.12 -15.55
CA ASN A 310 -6.38 12.60 -15.76
C ASN A 310 -6.70 11.42 -14.84
N ILE A 311 -5.77 10.50 -14.62
CA ILE A 311 -5.94 9.35 -13.71
C ILE A 311 -6.09 9.87 -12.27
N LYS A 312 -5.21 10.79 -11.84
CA LYS A 312 -5.29 11.43 -10.52
C LYS A 312 -6.64 12.14 -10.32
N GLN A 313 -7.04 13.00 -11.25
CA GLN A 313 -8.29 13.77 -11.16
C GLN A 313 -9.54 12.89 -11.12
N LYS A 314 -9.56 11.79 -11.87
CA LYS A 314 -10.66 10.80 -11.81
C LYS A 314 -10.77 10.16 -10.42
N ALA A 315 -9.64 9.81 -9.80
CA ALA A 315 -9.64 9.23 -8.46
C ALA A 315 -10.01 10.25 -7.37
N GLU A 316 -9.52 11.49 -7.48
CA GLU A 316 -9.94 12.60 -6.61
C GLU A 316 -11.44 12.85 -6.70
N GLN A 317 -12.02 12.92 -7.91
CA GLN A 317 -13.46 13.08 -8.10
C GLN A 317 -14.25 11.88 -7.56
N ALA A 318 -13.81 10.65 -7.84
CA ALA A 318 -14.48 9.44 -7.35
C ALA A 318 -14.48 9.31 -5.82
N LEU A 319 -13.47 9.86 -5.13
CA LEU A 319 -13.44 9.96 -3.68
C LEU A 319 -14.38 11.06 -3.17
N ILE A 320 -14.41 12.23 -3.82
CA ILE A 320 -15.34 13.32 -3.51
C ILE A 320 -16.80 12.86 -3.66
N ASP A 321 -17.12 12.14 -4.74
CA ASP A 321 -18.47 11.63 -5.00
C ASP A 321 -18.88 10.57 -3.96
N HIS A 322 -17.96 9.70 -3.52
CA HIS A 322 -18.19 8.72 -2.45
C HIS A 322 -18.45 9.40 -1.10
N ILE A 323 -17.63 10.39 -0.73
CA ILE A 323 -17.81 11.17 0.51
C ILE A 323 -19.12 11.97 0.46
N ALA A 324 -19.47 12.54 -0.70
CA ALA A 324 -20.75 13.23 -0.90
C ALA A 324 -21.96 12.29 -0.85
N ALA A 325 -21.83 11.04 -1.30
CA ALA A 325 -22.85 10.01 -1.15
C ALA A 325 -23.03 9.61 0.33
N ILE A 326 -21.92 9.42 1.07
CA ILE A 326 -21.97 9.13 2.52
C ILE A 326 -22.61 10.29 3.29
N ASN A 327 -22.19 11.54 3.06
CA ASN A 327 -22.69 12.69 3.81
C ASN A 327 -24.22 12.86 3.68
N LYS A 328 -24.82 12.50 2.53
CA LYS A 328 -26.28 12.46 2.37
C LYS A 328 -26.98 11.47 3.32
N THR A 329 -26.30 10.40 3.74
CA THR A 329 -26.80 9.42 4.73
C THR A 329 -26.59 9.84 6.18
N LEU A 330 -25.64 10.76 6.45
CA LEU A 330 -25.32 11.26 7.79
C LEU A 330 -26.17 12.48 8.19
N GLY A 331 -26.78 13.17 7.22
CA GLY A 331 -27.84 14.16 7.43
C GLY A 331 -27.34 15.48 8.02
N LYS A 332 -27.22 15.56 9.35
CA LYS A 332 -26.83 16.78 10.08
C LYS A 332 -25.33 16.93 10.30
N VAL A 333 -24.57 15.85 10.15
CA VAL A 333 -23.11 15.83 10.31
C VAL A 333 -22.43 15.39 9.03
N VAL A 334 -21.19 15.85 8.82
CA VAL A 334 -20.33 15.47 7.70
C VAL A 334 -19.16 14.61 8.18
N LEU A 335 -18.66 13.76 7.28
CA LEU A 335 -17.39 13.06 7.46
C LEU A 335 -16.24 14.05 7.76
N PRO A 336 -15.27 13.68 8.61
CA PRO A 336 -13.98 14.37 8.69
C PRO A 336 -13.19 14.20 7.39
N ASN A 337 -12.14 15.00 7.20
CA ASN A 337 -11.29 14.92 6.02
C ASN A 337 -10.56 13.57 5.92
N VAL A 338 -10.90 12.78 4.91
CA VAL A 338 -10.23 11.50 4.59
C VAL A 338 -8.96 11.80 3.80
N ALA A 339 -7.80 11.47 4.37
CA ALA A 339 -6.52 11.66 3.70
C ALA A 339 -6.35 10.67 2.55
N ALA A 340 -5.82 11.15 1.41
CA ALA A 340 -5.38 10.32 0.28
C ALA A 340 -4.20 10.96 -0.44
N ASP A 341 -3.19 10.15 -0.78
CA ASP A 341 -1.98 10.57 -1.50
C ASP A 341 -1.83 9.81 -2.82
N PHE A 342 -2.74 10.12 -3.75
CA PHE A 342 -2.64 9.64 -5.14
C PHE A 342 -1.29 9.99 -5.79
N ALA A 343 -0.68 11.13 -5.44
CA ALA A 343 0.60 11.55 -6.00
C ALA A 343 1.78 10.67 -5.52
N GLY A 344 1.77 10.28 -4.24
CA GLY A 344 2.67 9.29 -3.66
C GLY A 344 2.45 7.89 -4.24
N ALA A 345 1.19 7.45 -4.40
CA ALA A 345 0.86 6.15 -5.00
C ALA A 345 1.35 6.02 -6.46
N MET A 346 1.30 7.11 -7.23
CA MET A 346 1.82 7.19 -8.61
C MET A 346 3.36 7.21 -8.69
N LYS A 347 4.07 7.44 -7.57
CA LYS A 347 5.54 7.59 -7.55
C LYS A 347 6.24 6.30 -7.94
N ASN A 348 7.32 6.43 -8.72
CA ASN A 348 8.14 5.33 -9.24
C ASN A 348 7.44 4.34 -10.21
N LYS A 349 6.13 4.49 -10.47
CA LYS A 349 5.39 3.64 -11.42
C LYS A 349 5.82 3.93 -12.87
N ARG A 350 6.04 2.88 -13.67
CA ARG A 350 6.70 2.96 -15.00
C ARG A 350 5.77 2.70 -16.19
N THR A 351 4.69 1.95 -16.01
CA THR A 351 3.65 1.68 -17.02
C THR A 351 2.31 2.24 -16.58
N ILE A 352 1.41 2.52 -17.52
CA ILE A 352 0.07 3.08 -17.22
C ILE A 352 -0.72 2.09 -16.35
N ALA A 353 -0.71 0.80 -16.66
CA ALA A 353 -1.31 -0.24 -15.81
C ALA A 353 -0.77 -0.23 -14.36
N SER A 354 0.56 -0.16 -14.17
CA SER A 354 1.18 -0.13 -12.82
C SER A 354 0.88 1.13 -12.01
N LEU A 355 0.46 2.20 -12.69
CA LEU A 355 0.07 3.48 -12.11
C LEU A 355 -1.45 3.50 -11.80
N GLN A 356 -2.26 2.93 -12.69
CA GLN A 356 -3.70 2.81 -12.52
C GLN A 356 -4.05 1.91 -11.32
N ASP A 357 -3.50 0.69 -11.23
CA ASP A 357 -3.69 -0.20 -10.07
C ASP A 357 -3.25 0.45 -8.74
N ALA A 358 -2.18 1.27 -8.77
CA ALA A 358 -1.71 1.99 -7.59
C ALA A 358 -2.70 3.07 -7.11
N VAL A 359 -3.27 3.81 -8.07
CA VAL A 359 -4.26 4.86 -7.79
C VAL A 359 -5.60 4.25 -7.39
N ASP A 360 -6.02 3.16 -8.01
CA ASP A 360 -7.27 2.45 -7.68
C ASP A 360 -7.18 1.72 -6.33
N THR A 361 -6.00 1.21 -5.97
CA THR A 361 -5.71 0.68 -4.63
C THR A 361 -5.77 1.77 -3.57
N GLU A 362 -5.17 2.93 -3.83
CA GLU A 362 -5.20 4.09 -2.91
C GLU A 362 -6.62 4.69 -2.79
N LEU A 363 -7.38 4.72 -3.90
CA LEU A 363 -8.79 5.09 -3.90
C LEU A 363 -9.63 4.11 -3.08
N ALA A 364 -9.38 2.80 -3.22
CA ALA A 364 -10.07 1.78 -2.43
C ALA A 364 -9.78 1.93 -0.94
N ARG A 365 -8.52 2.16 -0.53
CA ARG A 365 -8.18 2.49 0.87
C ARG A 365 -8.94 3.74 1.33
N ALA A 366 -8.89 4.84 0.57
CA ALA A 366 -9.58 6.07 0.94
C ALA A 366 -11.11 5.86 1.11
N LYS A 367 -11.75 5.07 0.23
CA LYS A 367 -13.16 4.72 0.37
C LYS A 367 -13.45 3.83 1.59
N ILE A 368 -12.57 2.88 1.91
CA ILE A 368 -12.66 2.02 3.11
C ILE A 368 -12.62 2.90 4.37
N ASP A 369 -11.61 3.76 4.49
CA ASP A 369 -11.42 4.64 5.65
C ASP A 369 -12.61 5.62 5.79
N ALA A 370 -13.16 6.10 4.67
CA ALA A 370 -14.38 6.92 4.64
C ALA A 370 -15.63 6.15 5.14
N SER A 371 -15.80 4.90 4.71
CA SER A 371 -16.92 4.04 5.13
C SER A 371 -16.83 3.68 6.62
N GLN A 372 -15.64 3.36 7.13
CA GLN A 372 -15.42 3.09 8.55
C GLN A 372 -15.72 4.31 9.42
N ALA A 373 -15.21 5.49 9.05
CA ALA A 373 -15.54 6.73 9.74
C ALA A 373 -17.06 7.01 9.72
N ALA A 374 -17.76 6.67 8.63
CA ALA A 374 -19.20 6.80 8.52
C ALA A 374 -19.96 5.86 9.46
N ASP A 375 -19.55 4.60 9.57
CA ASP A 375 -20.20 3.62 10.46
C ASP A 375 -19.97 3.94 11.94
N CYS A 376 -18.77 4.39 12.33
CA CYS A 376 -18.53 4.95 13.67
C CYS A 376 -19.44 6.16 13.96
N ILE A 377 -19.60 7.09 13.00
CA ILE A 377 -20.51 8.23 13.14
C ILE A 377 -21.97 7.77 13.24
N ARG A 378 -22.41 6.78 12.45
CA ARG A 378 -23.77 6.23 12.50
C ARG A 378 -24.07 5.60 13.86
N LEU A 379 -23.16 4.79 14.39
CA LEU A 379 -23.27 4.22 15.74
C LEU A 379 -23.38 5.33 16.80
N ASN A 380 -22.50 6.34 16.73
CA ASN A 380 -22.49 7.48 17.64
C ASN A 380 -23.76 8.34 17.55
N LEU A 381 -24.34 8.53 16.36
CA LEU A 381 -25.63 9.20 16.16
C LEU A 381 -26.78 8.40 16.78
N THR A 382 -26.80 7.07 16.64
CA THR A 382 -27.80 6.19 17.26
C THR A 382 -27.71 6.25 18.78
N SER A 383 -26.52 6.09 19.36
CA SER A 383 -26.34 6.20 20.83
C SER A 383 -26.77 7.56 21.39
N LEU A 384 -26.56 8.65 20.64
CA LEU A 384 -27.02 9.98 21.04
C LEU A 384 -28.53 10.13 20.91
N ALA A 385 -29.15 9.60 19.86
CA ALA A 385 -30.60 9.63 19.68
C ALA A 385 -31.33 8.83 20.77
N GLU A 386 -30.77 7.68 21.18
CA GLU A 386 -31.32 6.85 22.26
C GLU A 386 -31.13 7.51 23.63
N LEU A 387 -29.89 7.85 24.00
CA LEU A 387 -29.54 8.29 25.36
C LEU A 387 -29.93 9.75 25.67
N ALA A 388 -30.07 10.61 24.66
CA ALA A 388 -30.33 12.04 24.83
C ALA A 388 -31.68 12.51 24.25
N THR A 389 -32.69 11.63 24.19
CA THR A 389 -34.01 11.88 23.59
C THR A 389 -34.59 13.26 23.96
N ASP A 390 -34.77 13.55 25.25
CA ASP A 390 -35.30 14.84 25.75
C ASP A 390 -34.21 15.92 25.93
N HIS A 391 -32.94 15.53 25.85
CA HIS A 391 -31.77 16.35 26.18
C HIS A 391 -30.93 16.76 24.97
N ALA A 392 -31.44 16.58 23.75
CA ALA A 392 -30.70 16.81 22.49
C ALA A 392 -30.11 18.23 22.34
N PHE A 393 -30.69 19.23 23.02
CA PHE A 393 -30.20 20.61 23.04
C PHE A 393 -28.86 20.79 23.79
N LEU A 394 -28.41 19.81 24.58
CA LEU A 394 -27.09 19.80 25.24
C LEU A 394 -25.93 19.41 24.30
N PHE A 395 -26.22 19.10 23.04
CA PHE A 395 -25.28 18.50 22.09
C PHE A 395 -25.17 19.28 20.77
N ASN A 396 -25.22 20.62 20.84
CA ASN A 396 -25.06 21.49 19.65
C ASN A 396 -23.69 21.32 18.96
N ASP A 397 -22.70 20.79 19.67
CA ASP A 397 -21.36 20.42 19.19
C ASP A 397 -21.28 19.01 18.58
N ILE A 398 -22.42 18.37 18.26
CA ILE A 398 -22.55 17.00 17.73
C ILE A 398 -21.51 16.63 16.67
N GLN A 399 -21.16 17.54 15.75
CA GLN A 399 -20.16 17.34 14.69
C GLN A 399 -18.74 16.98 15.21
N GLN A 400 -18.38 17.41 16.43
CA GLN A 400 -17.11 17.08 17.10
C GLN A 400 -17.24 15.87 18.04
N LEU A 401 -18.46 15.50 18.41
CA LEU A 401 -18.74 14.42 19.34
C LEU A 401 -18.87 13.06 18.61
N VAL A 402 -19.48 13.05 17.42
CA VAL A 402 -19.67 11.81 16.63
C VAL A 402 -18.38 11.21 16.06
N THR A 403 -17.25 11.91 16.16
CA THR A 403 -15.93 11.41 15.75
C THR A 403 -15.11 10.81 16.90
N LYS A 404 -15.70 10.64 18.09
CA LYS A 404 -15.08 9.99 19.25
C LYS A 404 -15.28 8.47 19.23
N ALA A 405 -14.55 7.75 20.08
CA ALA A 405 -14.92 6.37 20.42
C ALA A 405 -16.33 6.35 21.04
N ASN A 406 -17.09 5.27 20.81
CA ASN A 406 -18.48 5.22 21.27
C ASN A 406 -18.58 5.22 22.80
N ASP A 407 -17.68 4.51 23.50
CA ASP A 407 -17.65 4.46 24.96
C ASP A 407 -17.37 5.84 25.60
N ASP A 408 -16.43 6.60 25.03
CA ASP A 408 -16.16 8.00 25.42
C ASP A 408 -17.41 8.88 25.24
N LEU A 409 -18.10 8.71 24.11
CA LEU A 409 -19.29 9.49 23.78
C LEU A 409 -20.47 9.13 24.69
N VAL A 410 -20.73 7.86 24.91
CA VAL A 410 -21.77 7.35 25.82
C VAL A 410 -21.52 7.83 27.25
N THR A 411 -20.25 7.85 27.68
CA THR A 411 -19.85 8.39 29.00
C THR A 411 -20.08 9.90 29.08
N LEU A 412 -19.69 10.65 28.04
CA LEU A 412 -19.90 12.10 27.97
C LEU A 412 -21.38 12.50 27.90
N ILE A 413 -22.21 11.74 27.19
CA ILE A 413 -23.66 11.96 27.11
C ILE A 413 -24.28 11.84 28.51
N LYS A 414 -24.01 10.72 29.19
CA LYS A 414 -24.50 10.48 30.57
C LYS A 414 -24.06 11.58 31.53
N PHE A 415 -22.79 11.98 31.47
CA PHE A 415 -22.24 13.05 32.31
C PHE A 415 -22.93 14.41 32.08
N ARG A 416 -23.11 14.82 30.81
CA ARG A 416 -23.80 16.09 30.48
C ARG A 416 -25.26 16.09 30.92
N ILE A 417 -25.95 14.97 30.80
CA ILE A 417 -27.34 14.82 31.26
C ILE A 417 -27.40 14.93 32.78
N SER A 418 -26.56 14.19 33.53
CA SER A 418 -26.57 14.24 35.00
C SER A 418 -26.23 15.61 35.58
N GLU A 419 -25.30 16.35 34.96
CA GLU A 419 -24.99 17.72 35.39
C GLU A 419 -26.11 18.71 35.05
N HIS A 420 -26.85 18.50 33.95
CA HIS A 420 -28.02 19.30 33.61
C HIS A 420 -29.20 19.04 34.57
N GLU A 421 -29.54 17.77 34.80
CA GLU A 421 -30.62 17.37 35.71
C GLU A 421 -30.39 17.90 37.13
N LYS A 422 -29.16 17.77 37.62
CA LYS A 422 -28.73 18.33 38.91
C LYS A 422 -28.81 19.86 38.95
N ALA A 423 -28.41 20.56 37.89
CA ALA A 423 -28.50 22.02 37.83
C ALA A 423 -29.97 22.52 37.78
N GLU A 424 -30.88 21.77 37.17
CA GLU A 424 -32.32 22.06 37.23
C GLU A 424 -32.92 21.74 38.62
N GLU A 425 -32.47 20.67 39.29
CA GLU A 425 -32.88 20.38 40.67
C GLU A 425 -32.38 21.46 41.65
N GLU A 426 -31.13 21.91 41.54
CA GLU A 426 -30.58 23.01 42.36
C GLU A 426 -31.35 24.33 42.14
N LYS A 427 -31.77 24.63 40.90
CA LYS A 427 -32.67 25.78 40.60
C LYS A 427 -34.05 25.59 41.20
N ALA A 428 -34.66 24.41 41.05
CA ALA A 428 -35.97 24.12 41.60
C ALA A 428 -35.97 24.20 43.15
N GLU A 429 -34.90 23.74 43.80
CA GLU A 429 -34.66 23.95 45.22
C GLU A 429 -34.53 25.43 45.59
N ALA A 430 -33.75 26.21 44.83
CA ALA A 430 -33.57 27.65 45.07
C ALA A 430 -34.92 28.40 44.98
N THR A 431 -35.72 28.14 43.94
CA THR A 431 -37.07 28.72 43.80
C THR A 431 -38.01 28.26 44.91
N ARG A 432 -37.96 26.98 45.33
CA ARG A 432 -38.74 26.48 46.48
C ARG A 432 -38.33 27.16 47.80
N LYS A 433 -37.06 27.50 47.98
CA LYS A 433 -36.55 28.24 49.15
C LYS A 433 -37.02 29.70 49.11
N GLN A 434 -36.88 30.38 47.96
CA GLN A 434 -37.38 31.74 47.76
C GLN A 434 -38.89 31.87 48.04
N ILE A 435 -39.73 30.99 47.47
CA ILE A 435 -41.19 31.01 47.73
C ILE A 435 -41.50 30.81 49.21
N ARG A 436 -40.74 29.94 49.91
CA ARG A 436 -40.91 29.72 51.36
C ARG A 436 -40.47 30.94 52.17
N GLU A 437 -39.39 31.61 51.78
CA GLU A 437 -38.89 32.82 52.43
C GLU A 437 -39.85 34.01 52.21
N GLU A 438 -40.38 34.18 50.99
CA GLU A 438 -41.42 35.17 50.68
C GLU A 438 -42.72 34.93 51.47
N GLU A 439 -43.17 33.67 51.60
CA GLU A 439 -44.38 33.34 52.36
C GLU A 439 -44.17 33.46 53.87
N LEU A 440 -43.00 33.07 54.40
CA LEU A 440 -42.62 33.34 55.79
C LEU A 440 -42.52 34.84 56.07
N GLN A 441 -42.00 35.63 55.12
CA GLN A 441 -41.89 37.07 55.29
C GLN A 441 -43.25 37.77 55.20
N ARG A 442 -44.18 37.31 54.35
CA ARG A 442 -45.59 37.74 54.36
C ARG A 442 -46.24 37.50 55.72
N ILE A 443 -46.06 36.30 56.30
CA ILE A 443 -46.56 35.97 57.64
C ILE A 443 -45.91 36.85 58.71
N ALA A 444 -44.59 37.07 58.64
CA ALA A 444 -43.87 37.91 59.58
C ALA A 444 -44.32 39.38 59.51
N ASP A 445 -44.58 39.94 58.34
CA ASP A 445 -45.09 41.31 58.21
C ASP A 445 -46.58 41.41 58.64
N ASP A 446 -47.41 40.36 58.45
CA ASP A 446 -48.77 40.25 59.02
C ASP A 446 -48.77 40.16 60.57
N GLU A 447 -47.76 39.54 61.18
CA GLU A 447 -47.58 39.51 62.65
C GLU A 447 -46.99 40.83 63.18
N LYS A 448 -46.07 41.44 62.44
CA LYS A 448 -45.45 42.74 62.77
C LYS A 448 -46.45 43.90 62.68
N ALA A 449 -47.47 43.78 61.83
CA ALA A 449 -48.65 44.65 61.84
C ALA A 449 -49.50 44.52 63.13
N LYS A 450 -49.33 43.46 63.92
CA LYS A 450 -49.99 43.25 65.23
C LYS A 450 -49.09 43.51 66.44
N LEU A 451 -47.77 43.50 66.28
CA LEU A 451 -46.79 43.51 67.38
C LEU A 451 -45.86 44.75 67.35
N ALA A 452 -46.46 45.94 67.27
CA ALA A 452 -45.76 47.22 67.27
C ALA A 452 -45.42 47.77 68.70
N VAL A 453 -44.72 46.97 69.52
CA VAL A 453 -44.09 47.43 70.78
C VAL A 453 -42.69 46.81 70.90
N ALA A 454 -41.67 47.64 71.12
CA ALA A 454 -40.23 47.30 71.09
C ALA A 454 -39.59 47.40 72.51
N PRO A 455 -38.25 47.50 72.75
CA PRO A 455 -37.05 47.31 71.87
C PRO A 455 -35.82 46.55 72.50
N VAL A 456 -34.87 46.09 71.64
CA VAL A 456 -33.36 46.14 71.69
C VAL A 456 -32.58 45.75 72.99
N VAL A 457 -31.44 45.02 72.96
CA VAL A 457 -29.98 45.44 73.03
C VAL A 457 -29.13 44.12 73.04
N GLU A 458 -28.28 43.77 72.06
CA GLU A 458 -26.84 44.10 71.79
C GLU A 458 -25.75 43.36 72.65
N THR A 459 -24.73 42.74 72.00
CA THR A 459 -23.24 42.78 72.31
C THR A 459 -22.41 41.69 71.57
N ALA A 460 -21.07 41.85 71.50
CA ALA A 460 -20.05 40.97 70.86
C ALA A 460 -18.63 41.25 71.48
N PRO A 461 -17.42 40.96 70.90
CA PRO A 461 -16.90 39.94 69.95
C PRO A 461 -15.52 39.31 70.40
N VAL A 462 -14.65 38.85 69.44
CA VAL A 462 -13.22 38.40 69.52
C VAL A 462 -12.91 37.10 70.34
N VAL A 463 -11.75 36.39 70.27
CA VAL A 463 -10.34 36.66 69.80
C VAL A 463 -9.67 35.41 69.15
N THR A 464 -8.44 35.55 68.60
CA THR A 464 -7.47 34.48 68.17
C THR A 464 -6.15 34.59 69.02
N PRO A 465 -5.13 33.67 69.00
CA PRO A 465 -4.11 33.53 67.91
C PRO A 465 -3.36 32.15 67.79
N ALA A 466 -2.28 32.10 66.98
CA ALA A 466 -1.29 31.01 66.79
C ALA A 466 0.15 31.48 67.23
N PRO A 467 1.35 31.01 66.76
CA PRO A 467 1.82 29.89 65.90
C PRO A 467 2.64 28.84 66.71
N VAL A 468 3.69 28.06 66.34
CA VAL A 468 4.73 27.86 65.27
C VAL A 468 5.16 26.34 65.32
N ARG A 469 6.11 25.68 64.62
CA ARG A 469 7.28 25.84 63.68
C ARG A 469 7.51 24.44 63.00
N ALA A 470 8.48 24.04 62.15
CA ALA A 470 9.71 24.56 61.49
C ALA A 470 9.99 23.78 60.14
N ALA A 471 11.24 23.40 59.82
CA ALA A 471 11.73 22.67 58.60
C ALA A 471 13.12 21.99 58.90
N PRO A 472 13.95 21.47 57.96
CA PRO A 472 13.80 21.05 56.54
C PRO A 472 14.48 19.68 56.16
N THR A 473 14.48 19.28 54.87
CA THR A 473 15.43 18.28 54.31
C THR A 473 15.76 18.51 52.80
N MET A 474 16.67 17.72 52.21
CA MET A 474 17.49 18.08 51.03
C MET A 474 17.08 17.49 49.65
N HIS A 475 17.78 17.93 48.59
CA HIS A 475 17.60 17.58 47.17
C HIS A 475 17.96 16.14 46.79
N GLN A 476 17.48 15.70 45.61
CA GLN A 476 18.27 14.90 44.66
C GLN A 476 18.00 15.34 43.21
N ALA A 477 18.89 14.99 42.29
CA ALA A 477 18.98 15.58 40.95
C ALA A 477 18.66 14.59 39.81
N ALA A 478 18.26 15.13 38.66
CA ALA A 478 17.94 14.35 37.46
C ALA A 478 19.21 13.78 36.78
N SER A 479 19.13 12.52 36.34
CA SER A 479 20.13 11.88 35.49
C SER A 479 19.86 12.15 34.00
N LYS A 480 20.93 12.20 33.20
CA LYS A 480 20.86 12.22 31.73
C LYS A 480 20.98 10.79 31.18
N PRO A 481 20.31 10.45 30.06
CA PRO A 481 20.56 9.20 29.37
C PRO A 481 21.98 9.19 28.77
N VAL A 482 22.66 8.05 28.84
CA VAL A 482 23.97 7.84 28.21
C VAL A 482 23.75 7.22 26.83
N THR A 483 24.19 7.91 25.78
CA THR A 483 24.23 7.35 24.42
C THR A 483 25.37 6.34 24.30
N ALA A 484 25.05 5.09 23.98
CA ALA A 484 26.04 4.10 23.57
C ALA A 484 26.68 4.50 22.21
N PRO A 485 27.96 4.17 21.95
CA PRO A 485 28.60 4.48 20.69
C PRO A 485 28.04 3.63 19.54
N ALA A 486 27.79 4.25 18.39
CA ALA A 486 27.42 3.53 17.17
C ALA A 486 28.64 2.75 16.64
N VAL A 487 28.50 1.42 16.54
CA VAL A 487 29.54 0.56 15.96
C VAL A 487 29.36 0.51 14.45
N ASN A 488 30.25 1.17 13.71
CA ASN A 488 30.34 0.98 12.26
C ASN A 488 30.88 -0.43 11.98
N MET A 489 30.06 -1.30 11.40
CA MET A 489 30.48 -2.62 10.92
C MET A 489 30.77 -2.58 9.41
N GLN A 490 31.82 -3.30 8.99
CA GLN A 490 32.20 -3.48 7.60
C GLN A 490 32.15 -4.99 7.30
N ALA A 491 31.58 -5.36 6.15
CA ALA A 491 31.48 -6.76 5.75
C ALA A 491 32.81 -7.27 5.18
N GLU A 492 33.27 -8.43 5.67
CA GLU A 492 34.39 -9.19 5.14
C GLU A 492 33.87 -10.51 4.58
N VAL A 493 34.26 -10.86 3.35
CA VAL A 493 33.84 -12.10 2.67
C VAL A 493 34.94 -13.14 2.86
N PHE A 494 34.81 -13.96 3.90
CA PHE A 494 35.76 -15.03 4.22
C PHE A 494 35.54 -16.32 3.41
N ASP A 495 34.32 -16.56 2.91
CA ASP A 495 33.96 -17.67 2.01
C ASP A 495 33.05 -17.16 0.89
N LEU A 496 33.53 -17.26 -0.35
CA LEU A 496 32.81 -16.82 -1.54
C LEU A 496 31.80 -17.87 -2.05
N GLU A 497 32.05 -19.16 -1.85
CA GLU A 497 31.16 -20.22 -2.34
C GLU A 497 29.87 -20.28 -1.52
N VAL A 498 29.97 -20.10 -0.20
CA VAL A 498 28.82 -19.96 0.70
C VAL A 498 28.03 -18.69 0.40
N LEU A 499 28.69 -17.55 0.12
CA LEU A 499 28.00 -16.32 -0.27
C LEU A 499 27.25 -16.44 -1.61
N VAL A 500 27.84 -17.11 -2.61
CA VAL A 500 27.18 -17.41 -3.89
C VAL A 500 25.96 -18.31 -3.69
N LYS A 501 26.07 -19.34 -2.84
CA LYS A 501 24.93 -20.20 -2.47
C LYS A 501 23.82 -19.41 -1.76
N ALA A 502 24.16 -18.51 -0.84
CA ALA A 502 23.17 -17.67 -0.15
C ALA A 502 22.38 -16.78 -1.12
N VAL A 503 23.05 -16.18 -2.12
CA VAL A 503 22.37 -15.40 -3.17
C VAL A 503 21.52 -16.29 -4.08
N ALA A 504 22.02 -17.48 -4.47
CA ALA A 504 21.25 -18.44 -5.26
C ALA A 504 19.99 -18.97 -4.53
N CYS A 505 20.05 -19.09 -3.20
CA CYS A 505 18.93 -19.44 -2.32
C CYS A 505 18.02 -18.24 -1.98
N GLY A 506 18.30 -17.04 -2.50
CA GLY A 506 17.48 -15.84 -2.25
C GLY A 506 17.63 -15.24 -0.85
N GLN A 507 18.66 -15.65 -0.09
CA GLN A 507 18.97 -15.12 1.24
C GLN A 507 19.65 -13.74 1.18
N ALA A 508 20.23 -13.40 0.03
CA ALA A 508 20.86 -12.11 -0.26
C ALA A 508 20.50 -11.63 -1.67
N PRO A 509 20.30 -10.31 -1.91
CA PRO A 509 19.93 -9.80 -3.22
C PRO A 509 21.04 -9.98 -4.26
N LEU A 510 20.65 -10.25 -5.51
CA LEU A 510 21.57 -10.57 -6.61
C LEU A 510 22.62 -9.47 -6.88
N SER A 511 22.34 -8.22 -6.49
CA SER A 511 23.25 -7.08 -6.56
C SER A 511 24.49 -7.18 -5.64
N ILE A 512 24.55 -8.17 -4.74
CA ILE A 512 25.76 -8.46 -3.94
C ILE A 512 26.77 -9.30 -4.75
N LEU A 513 26.32 -10.09 -5.72
CA LEU A 513 27.21 -10.73 -6.70
C LEU A 513 27.53 -9.75 -7.84
N SER A 514 28.38 -8.77 -7.53
CA SER A 514 28.98 -7.88 -8.51
C SER A 514 29.72 -8.68 -9.58
N VAL A 515 29.14 -8.80 -10.78
CA VAL A 515 29.80 -9.43 -11.93
C VAL A 515 31.01 -8.57 -12.31
N ASN A 516 32.21 -9.11 -12.06
CA ASN A 516 33.45 -8.48 -12.52
C ASN A 516 33.60 -8.72 -14.03
N TRP A 517 33.07 -7.80 -14.81
CA TRP A 517 33.11 -7.84 -16.27
C TRP A 517 34.54 -7.82 -16.81
N GLU A 518 35.47 -7.04 -16.24
CA GLU A 518 36.88 -7.03 -16.67
C GLU A 518 37.53 -8.42 -16.54
N ALA A 519 37.24 -9.16 -15.46
CA ALA A 519 37.73 -10.52 -15.27
C ALA A 519 37.09 -11.52 -16.24
N LEU A 520 35.81 -11.35 -16.58
CA LEU A 520 35.12 -12.19 -17.56
C LEU A 520 35.61 -11.91 -18.98
N ASP A 521 35.77 -10.65 -19.34
CA ASP A 521 36.31 -10.20 -20.63
C ASP A 521 37.77 -10.60 -20.79
N ALA A 522 38.57 -10.61 -19.71
CA ALA A 522 39.94 -11.16 -19.73
C ALA A 522 39.95 -12.67 -19.99
N LEU A 523 39.01 -13.45 -19.45
CA LEU A 523 38.87 -14.87 -19.75
C LEU A 523 38.42 -15.10 -21.21
N VAL A 524 37.50 -14.29 -21.72
CA VAL A 524 37.05 -14.32 -23.12
C VAL A 524 38.18 -13.90 -24.08
N ALA A 525 38.99 -12.89 -23.75
CA ALA A 525 40.13 -12.47 -24.54
C ALA A 525 41.25 -13.55 -24.60
N ASN A 526 41.47 -14.28 -23.51
CA ASN A 526 42.48 -15.33 -23.41
C ASN A 526 42.04 -16.63 -24.13
N GLN A 527 40.76 -17.02 -24.03
CA GLN A 527 40.24 -18.26 -24.62
C GLN A 527 39.59 -18.07 -26.01
N GLY A 528 39.28 -16.83 -26.39
CA GLY A 528 38.67 -16.46 -27.66
C GLY A 528 37.36 -17.20 -27.95
N SER A 529 37.19 -17.64 -29.19
CA SER A 529 36.01 -18.42 -29.65
C SER A 529 35.86 -19.81 -29.02
N LYS A 530 36.76 -20.22 -28.11
CA LYS A 530 36.66 -21.47 -27.35
C LYS A 530 36.12 -21.28 -25.93
N PHE A 531 35.94 -20.04 -25.46
CA PHE A 531 35.36 -19.79 -24.14
C PHE A 531 33.92 -20.33 -24.06
N SER A 532 33.65 -21.14 -23.04
CA SER A 532 32.33 -21.73 -22.78
C SER A 532 32.13 -21.90 -21.28
N MET A 533 31.05 -21.31 -20.75
CA MET A 533 30.72 -21.30 -19.33
C MET A 533 29.20 -21.28 -19.17
N ALA A 534 28.67 -22.05 -18.20
CA ALA A 534 27.24 -22.08 -17.91
C ALA A 534 26.75 -20.66 -17.53
N GLY A 535 25.66 -20.22 -18.17
CA GLY A 535 25.10 -18.87 -17.99
C GLY A 535 25.73 -17.77 -18.85
N VAL A 536 26.87 -18.01 -19.52
CA VAL A 536 27.54 -17.02 -20.38
C VAL A 536 27.45 -17.44 -21.84
N ARG A 537 27.24 -16.49 -22.75
CA ARG A 537 27.22 -16.72 -24.21
C ARG A 537 28.09 -15.69 -24.92
N LEU A 538 29.00 -16.16 -25.78
CA LEU A 538 29.76 -15.28 -26.66
C LEU A 538 28.83 -14.65 -27.70
N VAL A 539 28.90 -13.32 -27.83
CA VAL A 539 28.24 -12.54 -28.88
C VAL A 539 29.30 -11.76 -29.66
N LYS A 540 29.14 -11.67 -30.98
CA LYS A 540 29.99 -10.82 -31.81
C LYS A 540 29.63 -9.35 -31.59
N VAL A 541 30.43 -8.66 -30.80
CA VAL A 541 30.48 -7.19 -30.80
C VAL A 541 31.24 -6.74 -32.05
N ALA A 542 30.90 -5.57 -32.60
CA ALA A 542 31.71 -4.94 -33.64
C ALA A 542 33.07 -4.48 -33.04
N ALA A 543 34.10 -4.42 -33.90
CA ALA A 543 35.44 -3.97 -33.54
C ALA A 543 35.59 -2.44 -33.70
#